data_AF-A0A6M1LRH3-F1
#
_entry.id   AF-A0A6M1LRH3-F1
#
_cell.length_a   1.000
_cell.length_b   1.000
_cell.length_c   1.000
_cell.angle_alpha   90.00
_cell.angle_beta   90.00
_cell.angle_gamma   90.00
#
_symmetry.space_group_name_H-M   'P 1'
#
loop_
_entity.id
_entity.type
_entity.pdbx_description
1 polymer ?
#
loop_
_entity_poly.entity_id
_entity_poly.type
_entity_poly.pdbx_seq_one_letter_code
_entity_poly.pdbx_strand_id
1 'polypeptide(L)'
;MSVLLRLTSALSSRKIGTDRFGNAYYESKADFRGYGRKRRWVLFNGAAEATKVPPEWHGWLHHTAPQPMAETKRHAWMLDHQPNQTGTANAYRPAGHDYAGGRRAVTTGDYEAWTPGT
;
A
#
# COMPACT_ATOMS: atom_id res chain seq x y z
N MET A 1 13.46 -8.09 -14.19
CA MET A 1 12.29 -7.34 -14.71
C MET A 1 12.17 -7.58 -16.21
N SER A 2 11.01 -7.96 -16.73
CA SER A 2 10.84 -8.25 -18.17
C SER A 2 10.85 -6.96 -19.01
N VAL A 3 11.89 -6.78 -19.83
CA VAL A 3 12.06 -5.65 -20.77
C VAL A 3 10.90 -5.60 -21.78
N LEU A 4 10.38 -6.77 -22.15
CA LEU A 4 9.29 -6.94 -23.11
C LEU A 4 8.00 -6.25 -22.63
N LEU A 5 7.68 -6.38 -21.34
CA LEU A 5 6.48 -5.78 -20.75
C LEU A 5 6.52 -4.25 -20.77
N ARG A 6 7.72 -3.66 -20.57
CA ARG A 6 7.92 -2.20 -20.63
C ARG A 6 7.77 -1.68 -22.06
N LEU A 7 8.32 -2.40 -23.04
CA LEU A 7 8.25 -2.03 -24.46
C LEU A 7 6.81 -2.14 -25.01
N THR A 8 6.11 -3.24 -24.74
CA THR A 8 4.73 -3.43 -25.23
C THR A 8 3.74 -2.48 -24.56
N SER A 9 3.95 -2.17 -23.28
CA SER A 9 3.20 -1.13 -22.58
C SER A 9 3.43 0.23 -23.23
N ALA A 10 4.68 0.63 -23.51
CA ALA A 10 4.98 1.93 -24.11
C ALA A 10 4.33 2.16 -25.50
N LEU A 11 4.17 1.09 -26.28
CA LEU A 11 3.53 1.17 -27.61
C LEU A 11 2.02 1.42 -27.52
N SER A 12 1.33 0.73 -26.61
CA SER A 12 -0.14 0.72 -26.51
C SER A 12 -0.71 1.68 -25.46
N SER A 13 0.14 2.24 -24.61
CA SER A 13 -0.26 3.04 -23.44
C SER A 13 0.45 4.39 -23.36
N ARG A 14 -0.09 5.26 -22.52
CA ARG A 14 0.51 6.53 -22.12
C ARG A 14 1.03 6.38 -20.70
N LYS A 15 2.31 6.68 -20.48
CA LYS A 15 2.87 6.81 -19.14
C LYS A 15 2.29 8.06 -18.48
N ILE A 16 1.63 7.91 -17.34
CA ILE A 16 1.02 9.00 -16.59
C ILE A 16 2.02 9.59 -15.60
N GLY A 17 2.81 8.74 -14.95
CA GLY A 17 3.86 9.19 -14.04
C GLY A 17 4.55 8.04 -13.32
N THR A 18 5.34 8.39 -12.32
CA THR A 18 6.04 7.48 -11.40
C THR A 18 5.85 7.99 -9.99
N ASP A 19 5.65 7.08 -9.04
CA ASP A 19 5.66 7.43 -7.62
C ASP A 19 7.09 7.50 -7.06
N ARG A 20 7.23 7.96 -5.81
CA ARG A 20 8.51 7.99 -5.08
C ARG A 20 9.16 6.62 -4.87
N PHE A 21 8.38 5.52 -4.94
CA PHE A 21 8.86 4.15 -4.75
C PHE A 21 9.39 3.54 -6.06
N GLY A 22 9.25 4.27 -7.17
CA GLY A 22 9.70 3.88 -8.50
C GLY A 22 8.68 3.05 -9.29
N ASN A 23 7.45 2.88 -8.78
CA ASN A 23 6.39 2.24 -9.56
C ASN A 23 5.95 3.20 -10.68
N ALA A 24 5.77 2.66 -11.88
CA ALA A 24 5.37 3.44 -13.05
C ALA A 24 3.92 3.15 -13.44
N TYR A 25 3.16 4.20 -13.70
CA TYR A 25 1.71 4.13 -13.94
C TYR A 25 1.38 4.44 -15.40
N TYR A 26 0.49 3.63 -15.97
CA TYR A 26 0.14 3.65 -17.40
C TYR A 26 -1.37 3.61 -17.61
N GLU A 27 -1.83 4.31 -18.64
CA GLU A 27 -3.21 4.29 -19.12
C GLU A 27 -3.25 3.87 -20.59
N SER A 28 -4.18 2.99 -20.97
CA SER A 28 -4.34 2.59 -22.38
C SER A 28 -4.75 3.77 -23.26
N LYS A 29 -4.24 3.82 -24.50
CA LYS A 29 -4.63 4.88 -25.46
C LYS A 29 -6.09 4.74 -25.89
N ALA A 30 -6.55 3.52 -26.08
CA ALA A 30 -7.91 3.17 -26.46
C ALA A 30 -8.69 2.60 -25.29
N ASP A 31 -10.03 2.68 -25.35
CA ASP A 31 -10.90 2.01 -24.41
C ASP A 31 -10.82 0.49 -24.58
N PHE A 32 -10.84 -0.22 -23.46
CA PHE A 32 -10.80 -1.67 -23.49
C PHE A 32 -12.18 -2.23 -23.87
N ARG A 33 -12.23 -2.99 -24.97
CA ARG A 33 -13.46 -3.66 -25.44
C ARG A 33 -14.00 -4.55 -24.33
N GLY A 34 -15.15 -4.18 -23.77
CA GLY A 34 -15.83 -4.90 -22.69
C GLY A 34 -16.01 -4.11 -21.39
N TYR A 35 -15.16 -3.12 -21.11
CA TYR A 35 -15.26 -2.29 -19.88
C TYR A 35 -15.76 -0.86 -20.15
N GLY A 36 -15.79 -0.42 -21.41
CA GLY A 36 -16.26 0.92 -21.78
C GLY A 36 -15.38 2.07 -21.24
N ARG A 37 -14.15 1.77 -20.78
CA ARG A 37 -13.19 2.74 -20.27
C ARG A 37 -11.76 2.31 -20.54
N LYS A 38 -10.84 3.29 -20.48
CA LYS A 38 -9.40 3.05 -20.55
C LYS A 38 -8.92 2.19 -19.40
N ARG A 39 -8.05 1.22 -19.69
CA ARG A 39 -7.40 0.38 -18.69
C ARG A 39 -6.28 1.16 -18.03
N ARG A 40 -6.21 1.13 -16.70
CA ARG A 40 -5.10 1.67 -15.90
C ARG A 40 -4.33 0.52 -15.26
N TRP A 41 -3.01 0.60 -15.23
CA TRP A 41 -2.17 -0.39 -14.55
C TRP A 41 -0.88 0.23 -14.03
N VAL A 42 -0.23 -0.53 -13.15
CA VAL A 42 1.05 -0.19 -12.54
C VAL A 42 2.10 -1.23 -12.93
N LEU A 43 3.31 -0.76 -13.22
CA LEU A 43 4.51 -1.57 -13.29
C LEU A 43 5.31 -1.35 -12.02
N PHE A 44 5.29 -2.34 -11.13
CA PHE A 44 5.98 -2.27 -9.85
C PHE A 44 7.50 -2.21 -10.02
N ASN A 45 8.16 -1.50 -9.11
CA ASN A 45 9.60 -1.58 -8.92
C ASN A 45 9.94 -2.80 -8.07
N GLY A 46 10.51 -3.85 -8.68
CA GLY A 46 10.82 -5.12 -8.01
C GLY A 46 9.65 -6.09 -7.99
N ALA A 47 9.46 -6.79 -6.85
CA ALA A 47 8.40 -7.78 -6.70
C ALA A 47 7.02 -7.14 -6.73
N ALA A 48 6.13 -7.68 -7.58
CA ALA A 48 4.77 -7.20 -7.74
C ALA A 48 3.95 -7.52 -6.49
N GLU A 49 3.43 -6.48 -5.85
CA GLU A 49 2.68 -6.58 -4.60
C GLU A 49 1.70 -5.41 -4.56
N ALA A 50 0.40 -5.71 -4.50
CA ALA A 50 -0.66 -4.72 -4.77
C ALA A 50 -0.66 -3.56 -3.78
N THR A 51 -0.27 -3.82 -2.52
CA THR A 51 -0.29 -2.81 -1.46
C THR A 51 0.91 -1.87 -1.47
N LYS A 52 1.87 -2.04 -2.39
CA LYS A 52 2.94 -1.05 -2.66
C LYS A 52 2.47 0.20 -3.40
N VAL A 53 1.23 0.23 -3.88
CA VAL A 53 0.65 1.40 -4.53
C VAL A 53 0.31 2.41 -3.43
N PRO A 54 0.93 3.60 -3.43
CA PRO A 54 0.69 4.59 -2.40
C PRO A 54 -0.69 5.26 -2.58
N PRO A 55 -1.25 5.86 -1.51
CA PRO A 55 -2.61 6.43 -1.52
C PRO A 55 -2.82 7.45 -2.64
N GLU A 56 -1.79 8.22 -2.97
CA GLU A 56 -1.80 9.27 -3.97
C GLU A 56 -2.11 8.73 -5.38
N TRP A 57 -1.71 7.49 -5.66
CA TRP A 57 -1.95 6.79 -6.92
C TRP A 57 -3.10 5.78 -6.84
N HIS A 58 -3.44 5.31 -5.64
CA HIS A 58 -4.46 4.29 -5.42
C HIS A 58 -5.83 4.70 -5.97
N GLY A 59 -6.28 5.92 -5.69
CA GLY A 59 -7.57 6.43 -6.18
C GLY A 59 -7.62 6.58 -7.70
N TRP A 60 -6.53 7.00 -8.32
CA TRP A 60 -6.42 7.07 -9.78
C TRP A 60 -6.44 5.68 -10.42
N LEU A 61 -5.66 4.74 -9.88
CA LEU A 61 -5.57 3.37 -10.40
C LEU A 61 -6.93 2.66 -10.37
N HIS A 62 -7.74 2.90 -9.33
CA HIS A 62 -9.06 2.29 -9.15
C HIS A 62 -10.22 3.10 -9.75
N HIS A 63 -9.93 4.12 -10.56
CA HIS A 63 -10.94 4.99 -11.18
C HIS A 63 -11.84 5.76 -10.18
N THR A 64 -11.43 5.87 -8.91
CA THR A 64 -12.10 6.71 -7.91
C THR A 64 -11.80 8.20 -8.13
N ALA A 65 -10.62 8.50 -8.67
CA ALA A 65 -10.20 9.84 -9.03
C ALA A 65 -9.80 9.91 -10.52
N PRO A 66 -10.09 11.03 -11.23
CA PRO A 66 -9.70 11.20 -12.62
C PRO A 66 -8.18 11.34 -12.78
N GLN A 67 -7.49 11.91 -11.78
CA GLN A 67 -6.06 12.20 -11.77
C GLN A 67 -5.43 11.73 -10.45
N PRO A 68 -4.13 11.37 -10.45
CA PRO A 68 -3.40 11.06 -9.22
C PRO A 68 -3.31 12.31 -8.34
N MET A 69 -3.30 12.10 -7.03
CA MET A 69 -3.13 13.20 -6.07
C MET A 69 -1.67 13.65 -6.02
N ALA A 70 -1.46 14.93 -5.71
CA ALA A 70 -0.11 15.46 -5.53
C ALA A 70 0.50 14.98 -4.21
N GLU A 71 1.71 14.42 -4.25
CA GLU A 71 2.43 13.95 -3.05
C GLU A 71 2.79 15.09 -2.08
N THR A 72 2.76 16.35 -2.53
CA THR A 72 3.07 17.53 -1.72
C THR A 72 1.95 17.94 -0.75
N LYS A 73 0.72 17.43 -0.92
CA LYS A 73 -0.43 17.78 -0.07
C LYS A 73 -0.47 16.90 1.19
N ARG A 74 0.58 16.98 2.02
CA ARG A 74 0.71 16.19 3.25
C ARG A 74 0.47 17.03 4.50
N HIS A 75 -0.17 16.42 5.48
CA HIS A 75 -0.39 16.99 6.80
C HIS A 75 0.57 16.35 7.81
N ALA A 76 0.88 17.07 8.90
CA ALA A 76 1.86 16.62 9.90
C ALA A 76 1.52 15.28 10.57
N TRP A 77 0.24 14.92 10.61
CA TRP A 77 -0.24 13.65 11.18
C TRP A 77 -0.25 12.48 10.19
N MET A 78 0.03 12.72 8.89
CA MET A 78 0.05 11.65 7.90
C MET A 78 1.34 10.85 8.01
N LEU A 79 1.20 9.53 8.10
CA LEU A 79 2.32 8.61 8.03
C LEU A 79 2.77 8.38 6.59
N ASP A 80 4.02 7.97 6.43
CA ASP A 80 4.51 7.48 5.16
C ASP A 80 3.84 6.16 4.76
N HIS A 81 3.68 5.98 3.46
CA HIS A 81 3.10 4.77 2.92
C HIS A 81 4.02 3.58 3.22
N GLN A 82 3.44 2.55 3.84
CA GLN A 82 4.09 1.27 4.06
C GLN A 82 3.24 0.17 3.41
N PRO A 83 3.85 -0.74 2.63
CA PRO A 83 3.15 -1.89 2.09
C PRO A 83 2.74 -2.85 3.21
N ASN A 84 1.82 -3.76 2.91
CA ASN A 84 1.32 -4.75 3.84
C ASN A 84 2.43 -5.72 4.26
N GLN A 85 2.58 -5.88 5.57
CA GLN A 85 3.62 -6.71 6.19
C GLN A 85 3.09 -8.04 6.73
N THR A 86 1.83 -8.39 6.45
CA THR A 86 1.25 -9.69 6.83
C THR A 86 2.14 -10.86 6.39
N GLY A 87 2.34 -11.82 7.27
CA GLY A 87 3.18 -12.99 7.02
C GLY A 87 4.70 -12.74 7.11
N THR A 88 5.13 -11.51 7.44
CA THR A 88 6.53 -11.17 7.70
C THR A 88 6.82 -11.02 9.19
N ALA A 89 8.10 -10.93 9.57
CA ALA A 89 8.51 -10.66 10.95
C ALA A 89 7.91 -9.34 11.51
N ASN A 90 7.68 -8.36 10.64
CA ASN A 90 7.19 -7.03 10.97
C ASN A 90 5.65 -6.93 10.95
N ALA A 91 4.92 -8.03 10.77
CA ALA A 91 3.47 -8.01 10.79
C ALA A 91 2.93 -7.35 12.07
N TYR A 92 1.86 -6.56 11.93
CA TYR A 92 1.17 -5.98 13.08
C TYR A 92 0.68 -7.07 14.03
N ARG A 93 0.92 -6.86 15.32
CA ARG A 93 0.47 -7.75 16.40
C ARG A 93 -0.24 -6.90 17.46
N PRO A 94 -1.46 -7.28 17.88
CA PRO A 94 -2.17 -6.55 18.93
C PRO A 94 -1.46 -6.72 20.29
N ALA A 95 -1.74 -5.81 21.22
CA ALA A 95 -1.29 -5.95 22.60
C ALA A 95 -1.78 -7.28 23.20
N GLY A 96 -0.92 -7.98 23.93
CA GLY A 96 -1.20 -9.31 24.48
C GLY A 96 -0.89 -10.47 23.54
N HIS A 97 -0.54 -10.22 22.27
CA HIS A 97 -0.11 -11.29 21.38
C HIS A 97 1.21 -11.92 21.87
N ASP A 98 1.34 -13.25 21.84
CA ASP A 98 2.51 -13.98 22.34
C ASP A 98 3.83 -13.51 21.69
N TYR A 99 3.88 -13.47 20.36
CA TYR A 99 5.01 -12.92 19.60
C TYR A 99 5.25 -11.39 19.78
N ALA A 100 4.39 -10.68 20.50
CA ALA A 100 4.57 -9.27 20.88
C ALA A 100 4.84 -9.11 22.39
N GLY A 101 5.17 -10.21 23.09
CA GLY A 101 5.53 -10.22 24.51
C GLY A 101 4.39 -10.55 25.47
N GLY A 102 3.19 -10.92 24.98
CA GLY A 102 2.09 -11.45 25.80
C GLY A 102 1.44 -10.46 26.78
N ARG A 103 1.92 -9.22 26.85
CA ARG A 103 1.40 -8.19 27.77
C ARG A 103 0.19 -7.49 27.14
N ARG A 104 -1.00 -7.78 27.65
CA ARG A 104 -2.23 -7.07 27.30
C ARG A 104 -2.34 -5.73 28.04
N ALA A 105 -3.24 -4.87 27.59
CA ALA A 105 -3.59 -3.66 28.32
C ALA A 105 -4.18 -4.01 29.70
N VAL A 106 -3.72 -3.30 30.73
CA VAL A 106 -4.22 -3.44 32.10
C VAL A 106 -5.67 -2.96 32.15
N THR A 107 -6.53 -3.72 32.83
CA THR A 107 -7.94 -3.39 33.03
C THR A 107 -8.25 -3.28 34.52
N THR A 108 -9.29 -2.54 34.89
CA THR A 108 -9.72 -2.37 36.30
C THR A 108 -10.06 -3.69 37.01
N GLY A 109 -10.34 -4.76 36.25
CA GLY A 109 -10.61 -6.10 36.79
C GLY A 109 -9.37 -6.98 36.96
N ASP A 110 -8.17 -6.44 36.71
CA ASP A 110 -6.93 -7.22 36.82
C ASP A 110 -6.63 -7.47 38.30
N TYR A 111 -6.45 -8.74 38.64
CA TYR A 111 -6.15 -9.14 39.99
C TYR A 111 -4.73 -8.70 40.37
N GLU A 112 -4.61 -7.96 41.46
CA GLU A 112 -3.33 -7.66 42.10
C GLU A 112 -3.04 -8.75 43.15
N ALA A 113 -2.01 -9.56 42.89
CA ALA A 113 -1.61 -10.62 43.80
C ALA A 113 -1.03 -10.05 45.10
N TRP A 114 -1.57 -10.49 46.24
CA TRP A 114 -1.00 -10.15 47.53
C TRP A 114 0.38 -10.81 47.71
N THR A 115 1.37 -10.03 48.15
CA THR A 115 2.74 -10.51 48.41
C THR A 115 3.06 -10.40 49.90
N PRO A 116 3.07 -11.50 50.68
CA PRO A 116 3.40 -11.46 52.10
C PRO A 116 4.87 -11.09 52.37
N GLY A 117 5.11 -10.24 53.38
CA GLY A 117 6.42 -10.07 54.01
C GLY A 117 7.29 -8.90 53.52
N THR A 118 6.70 -7.71 53.34
CA THR A 118 7.48 -6.45 53.35
C THR A 118 7.57 -5.88 54.75
#